data_AF-A0AAN6E9X2-F1
#
_entry.id   AF-A0AAN6E9X2-F1
#
_cell.length_a   1.000
_cell.length_b   1.000
_cell.length_c   1.000
_cell.angle_alpha   90.00
_cell.angle_beta   90.00
_cell.angle_gamma   90.00
#
_symmetry.space_group_name_H-M   'P 1'
#
loop_
_entity.id
_entity.type
_entity.pdbx_description
1 polymer ?
#
loop_
_entity_poly.entity_id
_entity_poly.type
_entity_poly.pdbx_seq_one_letter_code
_entity_poly.pdbx_strand_id
1 'polypeptide(L)' 'MIDPGKIIDKAKLANHKDPWAKREQWRSHPAFSKMTQFKSMFPGFGIASGLFAVYLVYDHFSGPKAKH' A
#
# COMPACT_ATOMS: atom_id res chain seq x y z
N MET A 1 12.02 -29.38 7.98
CA MET A 1 11.32 -30.46 7.23
C MET A 1 10.41 -29.82 6.20
N ILE A 2 10.76 -29.96 4.92
CA ILE A 2 9.95 -29.43 3.81
C ILE A 2 8.85 -30.45 3.54
N ASP A 3 7.59 -30.04 3.69
CA ASP A 3 6.42 -30.89 3.46
C ASP A 3 6.18 -31.03 1.95
N PRO A 4 6.31 -32.25 1.37
CA PRO A 4 6.10 -32.48 -0.06
C PRO A 4 4.65 -32.29 -0.52
N GLY A 5 3.66 -32.17 0.39
CA GLY A 5 2.27 -31.85 0.04
C GLY A 5 2.09 -30.42 -0.49
N LYS A 6 2.86 -29.47 0.04
CA LYS A 6 2.72 -28.05 -0.36
C LYS A 6 3.20 -27.76 -1.78
N ILE A 7 4.14 -28.55 -2.30
CA ILE A 7 4.70 -28.35 -3.65
C ILE A 7 3.75 -28.88 -4.73
N ILE A 8 3.02 -29.96 -4.46
CA ILE A 8 2.04 -30.54 -5.37
C ILE A 8 0.75 -29.71 -5.43
N ASP A 9 0.35 -29.09 -4.32
CA ASP A 9 -0.81 -28.19 -4.28
C ASP A 9 -0.58 -26.90 -5.09
N LYS A 10 0.63 -26.34 -5.03
CA LYS A 10 1.02 -25.19 -5.85
C LYS A 10 0.99 -25.51 -7.35
N ALA A 11 1.43 -26.71 -7.74
CA ALA A 11 1.39 -27.18 -9.13
C ALA A 11 -0.06 -27.41 -9.61
N LYS A 12 -0.95 -27.88 -8.74
CA LYS A 12 -2.39 -28.06 -9.06
C LYS A 12 -3.12 -26.73 -9.27
N LEU A 13 -2.77 -25.70 -8.48
CA LEU A 13 -3.32 -24.34 -8.60
C LEU A 13 -2.86 -23.61 -9.87
N ALA A 14 -1.66 -23.90 -10.39
CA ALA A 14 -1.17 -23.31 -11.64
C ALA A 14 -2.07 -23.64 -12.84
N ASN A 15 -2.81 -24.75 -12.77
CA ASN A 15 -3.73 -25.22 -13.80
C ASN A 15 -5.18 -24.72 -13.60
N HIS A 16 -5.47 -24.06 -12.48
CA HIS A 16 -6.73 -23.33 -12.25
C HIS A 16 -6.56 -21.84 -12.62
N LYS A 17 -5.94 -21.56 -13.76
CA LYS A 17 -6.03 -20.23 -14.36
C LYS A 17 -7.36 -20.15 -15.10
N ASP A 18 -8.18 -19.17 -14.72
CA ASP A 18 -9.43 -18.92 -15.41
C ASP A 18 -9.18 -18.75 -16.92
N PRO A 19 -9.78 -19.58 -17.79
CA PRO A 19 -9.60 -19.50 -19.24
C PRO A 19 -10.10 -18.18 -19.83
N TRP A 20 -10.97 -17.46 -19.11
CA TRP A 20 -11.51 -16.17 -19.52
C TRP A 20 -10.77 -14.97 -18.95
N ALA A 21 -9.69 -15.18 -18.19
CA ALA A 21 -8.91 -14.10 -17.58
C ALA A 21 -8.47 -13.04 -18.61
N LYS A 22 -8.11 -13.45 -19.84
CA LYS A 22 -7.73 -12.53 -20.94
C LYS A 22 -8.93 -11.71 -21.46
N ARG A 23 -10.14 -12.27 -21.41
CA ARG A 23 -11.38 -11.57 -21.74
C ARG A 23 -11.81 -10.63 -20.62
N GLU A 24 -11.50 -10.94 -19.36
CA GLU A 24 -11.82 -10.06 -18.22
C GLU A 24 -10.77 -8.98 -17.94
N GLN A 25 -9.65 -8.99 -18.68
CA GLN A 25 -8.59 -7.98 -18.55
C GLN A 25 -9.07 -6.54 -18.80
N TRP A 26 -10.09 -6.31 -19.63
CA TRP A 26 -10.64 -4.95 -19.82
C TRP A 26 -11.29 -4.37 -18.55
N ARG A 27 -11.79 -5.22 -17.63
CA ARG A 27 -12.30 -4.80 -16.32
C ARG A 27 -11.17 -4.53 -15.33
N SER A 28 -10.07 -5.26 -15.49
CA SER A 28 -8.87 -5.12 -14.68
C SER A 28 -8.02 -3.95 -15.18
N HIS A 29 -8.57 -2.73 -15.12
CA HIS A 29 -7.82 -1.54 -15.51
C HIS A 29 -6.91 -1.08 -14.36
N PRO A 30 -5.64 -0.72 -14.61
CA PRO A 30 -4.71 -0.25 -13.57
C PRO A 30 -5.19 1.02 -12.84
N ALA A 31 -6.09 1.79 -13.45
CA ALA A 31 -6.74 2.93 -12.79
C ALA A 31 -7.63 2.48 -11.60
N PHE A 32 -8.23 1.28 -11.66
CA PHE A 32 -9.10 0.74 -10.61
C PHE A 32 -8.36 -0.20 -9.65
N SER A 33 -7.03 -0.21 -9.68
CA SER A 33 -6.23 -0.97 -8.73
C SER A 33 -6.45 -0.44 -7.30
N LYS A 34 -6.56 -1.35 -6.32
CA LYS A 34 -6.72 -1.01 -4.90
C LYS A 34 -5.64 -0.06 -4.40
N MET A 35 -4.41 -0.18 -4.91
CA MET A 35 -3.31 0.73 -4.56
C MET A 35 -3.47 2.13 -5.16
N THR A 36 -4.01 2.24 -6.36
CA THR A 36 -4.30 3.54 -6.99
C THR A 36 -5.40 4.25 -6.20
N GLN A 37 -6.44 3.52 -5.80
CA GLN A 37 -7.50 4.05 -4.93
C GLN A 37 -6.94 4.52 -3.59
N PHE A 38 -6.11 3.71 -2.92
CA PHE A 38 -5.49 4.06 -1.63
C PHE A 38 -4.63 5.33 -1.70
N LYS A 39 -3.83 5.48 -2.76
CA LYS A 39 -3.05 6.71 -3.00
C LYS A 39 -3.92 7.95 -3.21
N SER A 40 -5.10 7.79 -3.80
CA SER A 40 -6.03 8.88 -4.05
C SER A 40 -6.92 9.23 -2.84
N MET A 41 -6.94 8.41 -1.78
CA MET A 41 -7.82 8.64 -0.62
C MET A 41 -7.45 9.91 0.16
N PHE A 42 -6.18 10.29 0.18
CA PHE A 42 -5.71 11.42 0.98
C PHE A 42 -4.91 12.42 0.14
N PRO A 43 -5.59 13.22 -0.70
CA PRO A 43 -4.94 14.28 -1.43
C PRO A 43 -4.32 15.27 -0.43
N GLY A 44 -2.99 15.44 -0.49
CA GLY A 44 -2.27 16.41 0.34
C GLY A 44 -1.84 15.92 1.73
N PHE A 45 -2.13 14.69 2.13
CA PHE A 45 -1.70 14.17 3.45
C PHE A 45 -0.18 14.20 3.64
N GLY A 46 0.60 13.89 2.58
CA GLY A 46 2.06 13.99 2.65
C GLY A 46 2.57 15.41 2.95
N ILE A 47 1.94 16.43 2.36
CA ILE A 47 2.31 17.84 2.59
C ILE A 47 1.88 18.27 3.99
N ALA A 48 0.67 17.89 4.41
CA ALA A 48 0.15 18.22 5.74
C ALA A 48 1.02 17.60 6.85
N SER A 49 1.35 16.31 6.75
CA SER A 49 2.25 15.65 7.70
C SER A 49 3.66 16.26 7.68
N GLY A 50 4.17 16.63 6.50
CA GLY A 50 5.47 17.30 6.36
C GLY A 50 5.51 18.65 7.05
N LEU A 51 4.53 19.53 6.78
CA LEU A 51 4.43 20.84 7.43
C LEU A 51 4.26 20.73 8.94
N PHE A 52 3.43 19.80 9.38
CA PHE A 52 3.22 19.54 10.81
C PHE A 52 4.51 19.08 11.49
N ALA A 53 5.27 18.16 10.89
CA ALA A 53 6.55 17.71 11.43
C ALA A 53 7.58 18.85 11.49
N VAL A 54 7.67 19.67 10.43
CA VAL A 54 8.55 20.85 10.41
C VAL A 54 8.17 21.84 11.52
N TYR A 55 6.87 22.09 11.72
CA TYR A 55 6.38 22.94 12.80
C TYR A 55 6.74 22.38 14.17
N LEU A 56 6.54 21.07 14.41
CA LEU A 56 6.91 20.43 15.67
C LEU A 56 8.42 20.51 15.96
N VAL A 57 9.25 20.31 14.94
CA VAL A 57 10.71 20.46 15.08
C VAL A 57 11.04 21.92 15.40
N TYR A 58 10.47 22.88 14.67
CA TYR A 58 10.67 24.29 14.95
C TYR A 58 10.26 24.65 16.39
N ASP A 59 9.09 24.22 16.85
CA ASP A 59 8.59 24.48 18.20
C ASP A 59 9.49 23.83 19.27
N HIS A 60 9.90 22.58 19.05
CA HIS A 60 10.78 21.84 19.96
C HIS A 60 12.18 22.46 20.09
N PHE A 61 12.72 23.06 19.03
CA PHE A 61 14.06 23.66 19.03
C PHE A 61 14.05 25.18 19.27
N SER A 62 12.94 25.88 19.01
CA SER A 62 12.89 27.35 19.06
C SER A 62 12.36 27.91 20.39
N GLY A 63 11.74 27.11 21.26
CA GLY A 63 11.30 27.55 22.59
C GLY A 63 12.35 27.30 23.69
N PRO A 64 12.63 28.25 24.61
CA PRO A 64 13.30 27.90 25.85
C PRO A 64 12.39 26.94 26.61
N LYS A 65 12.87 25.69 26.83
CA LYS A 65 12.15 24.65 27.58
C LYS A 65 11.57 25.25 28.87
N ALA A 66 10.26 25.49 28.89
CA ALA A 66 9.57 25.94 30.09
C ALA A 66 9.66 24.79 31.11
N LYS A 67 10.35 25.08 32.22
CA LYS A 67 10.52 24.18 33.35
C LYS A 67 9.16 24.08 34.06
N HIS A 68 8.56 22.90 34.04
CA HIS A 68 7.64 22.45 35.07
C HIS A 68 8.32 21.31 35.82
#